data_AF-A0A5E7AWH9-F1
#
_entry.id   AF-A0A5E7AWH9-F1
#
_cell.length_a   1.000
_cell.length_b   1.000
_cell.length_c   1.000
_cell.angle_alpha   90.00
_cell.angle_beta   90.00
_cell.angle_gamma   90.00
#
_symmetry.space_group_name_H-M   'P 1'
#
loop_
_entity.id
_entity.type
_entity.pdbx_description
1 polymer ?
#
loop_
_entity_poly.entity_id
_entity_poly.type
_entity_poly.pdbx_seq_one_letter_code
_entity_poly.pdbx_strand_id
1 'polypeptide(L)'
;MDGEALGRCLGISPKTLLNGVKTGHFSSRESERLYALIAVLQASCQLFEGDVQTASRFLISPLRGLNSKTPLEILRKGGGEARAVIDLIGRLENGILL
;
A
#
# COMPACT_ATOMS: atom_id res chain seq x y z
N MET A 1 9.89 -0.24 -6.20
CA MET A 1 9.32 -1.38 -5.45
C MET A 1 9.28 -2.58 -6.38
N ASP A 2 9.94 -3.69 -6.01
CA ASP A 2 10.11 -4.86 -6.88
C ASP A 2 8.94 -5.85 -6.78
N GLY A 3 8.80 -6.74 -7.78
CA GLY A 3 7.69 -7.70 -7.88
C GLY A 3 7.56 -8.65 -6.67
N GLU A 4 8.64 -8.89 -5.94
CA GLU A 4 8.63 -9.70 -4.72
C GLU A 4 7.94 -8.98 -3.55
N ALA A 5 8.21 -7.68 -3.38
CA ALA A 5 7.55 -6.85 -2.37
C ALA A 5 6.05 -6.73 -2.65
N LEU A 6 5.68 -6.60 -3.93
CA LEU A 6 4.29 -6.65 -4.41
C LEU A 6 3.59 -7.96 -4.03
N GLY A 7 4.20 -9.10 -4.35
CA GLY A 7 3.65 -10.41 -4.01
C GLY A 7 3.39 -10.57 -2.51
N ARG A 8 4.36 -10.17 -1.66
CA ARG A 8 4.22 -10.22 -0.20
C ARG A 8 3.08 -9.34 0.32
N CYS A 9 2.88 -8.15 -0.25
CA CYS A 9 1.77 -7.26 0.14
C CYS A 9 0.41 -7.85 -0.20
N LEU A 10 0.31 -8.51 -1.35
CA LEU A 10 -0.91 -9.17 -1.81
C LEU A 10 -1.15 -10.52 -1.11
N GLY A 11 -0.15 -11.02 -0.37
CA GLY A 11 -0.18 -12.31 0.29
C GLY A 11 -0.13 -13.48 -0.68
N ILE A 12 0.51 -13.28 -1.84
CA ILE A 12 0.65 -14.29 -2.91
C ILE A 12 2.12 -14.45 -3.29
N SER A 13 2.46 -15.60 -3.87
CA SER A 13 3.81 -15.80 -4.38
C SER A 13 4.11 -14.87 -5.56
N PRO A 14 5.37 -14.46 -5.78
CA PRO A 14 5.74 -13.68 -6.98
C PRO A 14 5.37 -14.39 -8.29
N LYS A 15 5.38 -15.73 -8.29
CA LYS A 15 4.95 -16.54 -9.43
C LYS A 15 3.44 -16.46 -9.66
N THR A 16 2.65 -16.48 -8.60
CA THR A 16 1.18 -16.28 -8.66
C THR A 16 0.85 -14.87 -9.13
N LEU A 17 1.58 -13.86 -8.65
CA LEU A 17 1.47 -12.48 -9.12
C LEU A 17 1.74 -12.39 -10.62
N LEU A 18 2.88 -12.90 -11.09
CA LEU A 18 3.26 -12.85 -12.50
C LEU A 18 2.27 -13.58 -13.39
N ASN A 19 1.75 -14.73 -12.94
CA ASN A 19 0.70 -15.44 -13.66
C ASN A 19 -0.61 -14.66 -13.67
N GLY A 20 -1.06 -14.10 -12.55
CA GLY A 20 -2.27 -13.29 -12.47
C GLY A 20 -2.20 -12.04 -13.35
N VAL A 21 -1.04 -11.37 -13.42
CA VAL A 21 -0.81 -10.25 -14.34
C VAL A 21 -0.90 -10.71 -15.80
N LYS A 22 -0.35 -11.87 -16.14
CA LYS A 22 -0.38 -12.42 -17.50
C LYS A 22 -1.77 -12.87 -17.94
N THR A 23 -2.52 -13.50 -17.05
CA THR A 23 -3.85 -14.05 -17.36
C THR A 23 -4.97 -13.04 -17.15
N GLY A 24 -4.75 -12.00 -16.33
CA GLY A 24 -5.79 -11.06 -15.89
C GLY A 24 -6.71 -11.62 -14.80
N HIS A 25 -6.37 -12.78 -14.22
CA HIS A 25 -7.20 -13.43 -13.20
C HIS A 25 -6.58 -13.31 -11.82
N PHE A 26 -7.26 -12.56 -10.96
CA PHE A 26 -7.04 -12.52 -9.50
C PHE A 26 -8.35 -12.93 -8.80
N SER A 27 -8.23 -13.67 -7.71
CA SER A 27 -9.37 -13.93 -6.82
C SER A 27 -9.89 -12.63 -6.22
N SER A 28 -11.14 -12.62 -5.76
CA SER A 28 -11.74 -11.42 -5.14
C SER A 28 -10.86 -10.82 -4.03
N ARG A 29 -10.26 -11.66 -3.19
CA ARG A 29 -9.36 -11.25 -2.10
C ARG A 29 -8.03 -10.66 -2.61
N GLU A 30 -7.48 -11.20 -3.69
CA GLU A 30 -6.25 -10.67 -4.29
C GLU A 30 -6.51 -9.33 -4.98
N SER A 31 -7.64 -9.21 -5.68
CA SER A 31 -8.11 -7.97 -6.29
C SER A 31 -8.38 -6.88 -5.27
N GLU A 32 -9.01 -7.21 -4.14
CA GLU A 32 -9.25 -6.28 -3.02
C GLU A 32 -7.92 -5.72 -2.48
N ARG A 33 -6.93 -6.60 -2.25
CA ARG A 33 -5.61 -6.20 -1.77
C ARG A 33 -4.84 -5.38 -2.80
N LEU A 34 -4.96 -5.72 -4.09
CA LEU A 34 -4.34 -4.97 -5.17
C LEU A 34 -4.92 -3.57 -5.27
N TYR A 35 -6.24 -3.46 -5.22
CA TYR A 35 -6.93 -2.18 -5.19
C TYR A 35 -6.49 -1.33 -3.99
N ALA A 36 -6.46 -1.92 -2.79
CA ALA A 36 -6.01 -1.26 -1.57
C ALA A 36 -4.56 -0.73 -1.69
N LEU A 37 -3.66 -1.55 -2.25
CA LEU A 37 -2.27 -1.14 -2.46
C LEU A 37 -2.15 0.01 -3.47
N ILE A 38 -2.87 -0.06 -4.59
CA ILE A 38 -2.89 1.00 -5.61
C ILE A 38 -3.42 2.30 -5.00
N ALA A 39 -4.52 2.25 -4.25
CA ALA A 39 -5.12 3.41 -3.61
C ALA A 39 -4.15 4.09 -2.63
N VAL A 40 -3.47 3.32 -1.77
CA VAL A 40 -2.49 3.85 -0.82
C VAL A 40 -1.24 4.39 -1.52
N LEU A 41 -0.76 3.73 -2.57
CA LEU A 41 0.35 4.23 -3.37
C LEU A 41 0.00 5.55 -4.04
N GLN A 42 -1.19 5.66 -4.65
CA GLN A 42 -1.66 6.88 -5.28
C GLN A 42 -1.78 8.03 -4.28
N ALA A 43 -2.40 7.79 -3.12
CA ALA A 43 -2.52 8.79 -2.07
C ALA A 43 -1.14 9.23 -1.54
N SER A 44 -0.21 8.29 -1.39
CA SER A 44 1.16 8.61 -0.96
C SER A 44 1.89 9.46 -2.01
N CYS A 45 1.75 9.14 -3.30
CA CYS A 45 2.30 9.96 -4.36
C CYS A 45 1.70 11.37 -4.37
N GLN A 46 0.39 11.51 -4.13
CA GLN A 46 -0.27 12.82 -4.03
C GLN A 46 0.27 13.65 -2.85
N LEU A 47 0.41 13.03 -1.67
CA LEU A 47 1.00 13.67 -0.49
C LEU A 47 2.40 14.24 -0.74
N PHE A 48 3.20 13.58 -1.57
CA PHE A 48 4.56 13.99 -1.91
C PHE A 48 4.66 14.61 -3.30
N GLU A 49 3.58 15.18 -3.84
CA GLU A 49 3.56 15.93 -5.11
C GLU A 49 4.16 15.16 -6.31
N GLY A 50 3.97 13.84 -6.33
CA GLY A 50 4.47 12.95 -7.37
C GLY A 50 5.88 12.42 -7.14
N ASP A 51 6.56 12.76 -6.03
CA ASP A 51 7.85 12.16 -5.68
C ASP A 51 7.68 10.69 -5.27
N VAL A 52 7.84 9.81 -6.26
CA VAL A 52 7.73 8.36 -6.12
C VAL A 52 8.78 7.78 -5.16
N GLN A 53 9.95 8.40 -5.04
CA GLN A 53 11.01 7.90 -4.13
C GLN A 53 10.61 8.16 -2.68
N THR A 54 10.16 9.39 -2.39
CA THR A 54 9.68 9.76 -1.06
C THR A 54 8.41 8.98 -0.71
N ALA A 55 7.47 8.83 -1.64
CA ALA A 55 6.27 8.00 -1.44
C ALA A 55 6.63 6.53 -1.15
N SER A 56 7.55 5.93 -1.92
CA SER A 56 8.02 4.56 -1.66
C SER A 56 8.67 4.43 -0.29
N ARG A 57 9.48 5.41 0.12
CA ARG A 57 10.12 5.43 1.44
C ARG A 57 9.09 5.56 2.56
N PHE A 58 8.06 6.40 2.38
CA PHE A 58 6.96 6.55 3.33
C PHE A 58 6.23 5.23 3.56
N LEU A 59 5.94 4.47 2.51
CA LEU A 59 5.24 3.18 2.59
C LEU A 59 5.96 2.12 3.44
N ILE A 60 7.29 2.19 3.51
CA ILE A 60 8.14 1.27 4.28
C ILE A 60 8.64 1.89 5.60
N SER A 61 8.25 3.13 5.92
CA SER A 61 8.69 3.81 7.14
C SER A 61 7.66 3.62 8.26
N PRO A 62 8.08 3.31 9.49
CA PRO A 62 7.16 3.17 10.61
C PRO A 62 6.55 4.52 10.97
N LEU A 63 5.22 4.56 11.13
CA LEU A 63 4.49 5.79 11.44
C LEU A 63 3.89 5.71 12.84
N ARG A 64 4.08 6.75 13.66
CA ARG A 64 3.50 6.83 15.02
C ARG A 64 1.98 6.70 14.99
N GLY A 65 1.34 7.35 14.01
CA GLY A 65 -0.11 7.24 13.77
C GLY A 65 -0.62 5.83 13.45
N LEU A 66 0.27 4.88 13.12
CA LEU A 66 -0.05 3.48 12.85
C LEU A 66 0.51 2.54 13.94
N ASN A 67 0.70 3.05 15.16
CA ASN A 67 1.31 2.30 16.27
C ASN A 67 2.70 1.74 15.90
N SER A 68 3.54 2.59 15.29
CA SER A 68 4.89 2.28 14.82
C SER A 68 4.99 1.18 13.77
N LYS A 69 3.89 0.89 13.07
CA LYS A 69 3.87 0.02 11.88
C LYS A 69 4.04 0.85 10.62
N THR A 70 4.50 0.19 9.57
CA THR A 70 4.57 0.76 8.22
C THR A 70 3.20 0.67 7.52
N PRO A 71 2.89 1.59 6.59
CA PRO A 71 1.73 1.47 5.71
C PRO A 71 1.59 0.08 5.05
N LEU A 72 2.70 -0.50 4.56
CA LEU A 72 2.67 -1.83 3.95
C LEU A 72 2.33 -2.96 4.94
N GLU A 73 2.79 -2.87 6.19
CA GLU A 73 2.43 -3.85 7.22
C GLU A 73 0.93 -3.83 7.55
N ILE A 74 0.32 -2.65 7.54
CA ILE A 74 -1.13 -2.49 7.70
C ILE A 74 -1.86 -3.14 6.53
N LEU A 75 -1.47 -2.81 5.29
CA LEU A 75 -2.07 -3.37 4.07
C LEU A 75 -1.97 -4.90 3.99
N ARG A 76 -0.87 -5.49 4.48
CA ARG A 76 -0.66 -6.94 4.47
C ARG A 76 -1.69 -7.69 5.32
N LYS A 77 -2.25 -7.06 6.37
CA LYS A 77 -3.24 -7.70 7.25
C LYS A 77 -4.60 -7.85 6.60
N GLY A 78 -4.97 -6.95 5.69
CA GLY A 78 -6.20 -7.03 4.90
C GLY A 78 -6.52 -5.74 4.16
N GLY A 79 -7.35 -5.84 3.10
CA GLY A 79 -7.77 -4.68 2.29
C GLY A 79 -8.53 -3.62 3.10
N GLY A 80 -9.35 -4.05 4.07
CA GLY A 80 -10.08 -3.14 4.96
C GLY A 80 -9.19 -2.25 5.84
N GLU A 81 -7.95 -2.64 6.16
CA GLU A 81 -7.05 -1.80 6.96
C GLU A 81 -6.42 -0.66 6.15
N ALA A 82 -6.53 -0.68 4.81
CA ALA A 82 -6.06 0.39 3.94
C ALA A 82 -6.70 1.74 4.28
N ARG A 83 -7.95 1.73 4.76
CA ARG A 83 -8.67 2.95 5.09
C ARG A 83 -7.96 3.76 6.18
N ALA A 84 -7.39 3.10 7.17
CA ALA A 84 -6.63 3.76 8.24
C ALA A 84 -5.39 4.49 7.70
N VAL A 85 -4.73 3.92 6.69
CA VAL A 85 -3.58 4.54 6.03
C VAL A 85 -4.02 5.75 5.18
N ILE A 86 -5.11 5.62 4.43
CA ILE A 86 -5.66 6.72 3.63
C ILE A 86 -6.11 7.88 4.53
N ASP A 87 -6.81 7.60 5.62
CA ASP A 87 -7.24 8.63 6.57
C ASP A 87 -6.03 9.32 7.23
N LEU A 88 -4.97 8.56 7.53
CA LEU A 88 -3.71 9.12 8.01
C LEU A 88 -3.06 10.05 6.98
N ILE A 89 -2.98 9.63 5.71
CA ILE A 89 -2.44 10.46 4.63
C ILE A 89 -3.24 11.75 4.49
N GLY A 90 -4.57 11.68 4.48
CA GLY A 90 -5.42 12.87 4.40
C GLY A 90 -5.20 13.83 5.57
N ARG A 91 -4.91 13.33 6.78
CA ARG A 91 -4.54 14.19 7.90
C ARG A 91 -3.19 14.89 7.68
N LEU A 92 -2.20 14.19 7.12
CA LEU A 92 -0.90 14.77 6.80
C LEU A 92 -1.01 15.85 5.71
N GLU A 93 -1.84 15.64 4.68
CA GLU A 93 -2.11 16.64 3.64
C GLU A 93 -2.73 17.92 4.20
N ASN A 94 -3.56 17.80 5.24
CA ASN A 94 -4.15 18.94 5.95
C ASN A 94 -3.22 19.55 7.02
N GLY A 95 -1.93 19.14 7.06
CA GLY A 95 -0.93 19.68 7.99
C GLY A 95 -1.07 19.18 9.44
N ILE A 96 -1.88 18.15 9.69
CA ILE A 96 -2.05 17.57 11.02
C ILE A 96 -0.87 16.62 11.30
N LEU A 97 0.13 17.13 12.02
CA LEU A 97 1.25 16.34 12.53
C LEU A 97 0.79 15.40 13.66
N LEU A 98 1.34 14.18 13.67
CA LEU A 98 1.03 13.08 14.58
C LEU A 98 2.25 12.65 15.42
#